data_AF-A0A655WPK6-F1
#
_entry.id   AF-A0A655WPK6-F1
#
_cell.length_a   1.000
_cell.length_b   1.000
_cell.length_c   1.000
_cell.angle_alpha   90.00
_cell.angle_beta   90.00
_cell.angle_gamma   90.00
#
_symmetry.space_group_name_H-M   'P 1'
#
loop_
_entity.id
_entity.type
_entity.pdbx_description
1 polymer ?
#
loop_
_entity_poly.entity_id
_entity_poly.type
_entity_poly.pdbx_seq_one_letter_code
_entity_poly.pdbx_strand_id
1 'polypeptide(L)' 'MKKVAKSSTFKFKTRLPKDREFQFRYLLDKQEWVNDPHADQYIANGFGEENCLLTTYQ' A
#
# COMPACT_ATOMS: atom_id res chain seq x y z
N MET A 1 0.37 -11.53 -1.99
CA MET A 1 -0.76 -11.35 -1.05
C MET A 1 -1.48 -12.68 -0.88
N LYS A 2 -1.99 -12.99 0.31
CA LYS A 2 -2.78 -14.21 0.54
C LYS A 2 -4.24 -13.81 0.81
N LYS A 3 -5.18 -14.42 0.09
CA LYS A 3 -6.62 -14.23 0.34
C LYS A 3 -6.99 -14.95 1.64
N VAL A 4 -7.59 -14.23 2.58
CA VAL A 4 -8.15 -14.78 3.81
C VAL A 4 -9.58 -15.20 3.51
N ALA A 5 -9.80 -16.49 3.26
CA ALA A 5 -11.09 -17.02 2.80
C ALA A 5 -12.26 -16.69 3.75
N LYS A 6 -12.02 -16.60 5.07
CA LYS A 6 -13.05 -16.27 6.07
C LYS A 6 -13.53 -14.81 6.05
N SER A 7 -12.71 -13.87 5.58
CA SER A 7 -13.03 -12.43 5.62
C SER A 7 -13.03 -11.79 4.22
N SER A 8 -12.80 -12.58 3.18
CA SER A 8 -12.59 -12.12 1.80
C SER A 8 -11.56 -10.98 1.67
N THR A 9 -10.63 -10.86 2.62
CA THR A 9 -9.61 -9.80 2.67
C THR A 9 -8.28 -10.32 2.16
N PHE A 10 -7.52 -9.48 1.46
CA PHE A 10 -6.13 -9.77 1.14
C PHE A 10 -5.21 -9.28 2.25
N LYS A 11 -4.28 -10.13 2.71
CA LYS A 11 -3.27 -9.74 3.70
C LYS A 11 -1.87 -9.95 3.15
N PHE A 12 -0.99 -9.00 3.44
CA PHE A 12 0.44 -9.05 3.21
C PHE A 12 1.16 -8.56 4.47
N LYS A 13 2.22 -9.26 4.86
CA LYS A 13 3.06 -8.90 6.01
C LYS A 13 4.50 -9.04 5.57
N THR A 14 5.27 -7.98 5.74
CA THR A 14 6.71 -7.97 5.50
C THR A 14 7.41 -7.17 6.60
N ARG A 15 8.70 -7.41 6.79
CA ARG A 15 9.56 -6.60 7.66
C ARG A 15 10.07 -5.43 6.83
N LEU A 16 9.88 -4.21 7.32
CA LEU A 16 10.45 -3.01 6.72
C LEU A 16 11.55 -2.45 7.64
N PRO A 17 12.62 -1.88 7.07
CA PRO A 17 13.59 -1.10 7.84
C PRO A 17 12.88 0.06 8.55
N LYS A 18 13.35 0.38 9.76
CA LYS A 18 12.87 1.53 10.55
C LYS A 18 13.38 2.84 9.96
N ASP A 19 12.74 3.93 10.36
CA ASP A 19 13.16 5.30 10.06
C ASP A 19 13.23 5.58 8.56
N ARG A 20 12.26 5.03 7.83
CA ARG A 20 12.15 5.15 6.38
C ARG A 20 10.72 5.30 5.91
N GLU A 21 10.59 5.85 4.72
CA GLU A 21 9.36 6.00 3.97
C GLU A 21 9.28 4.96 2.86
N PHE A 22 8.09 4.40 2.67
CA PHE A 22 7.82 3.40 1.66
C PHE A 22 6.57 3.79 0.88
N GLN A 23 6.69 3.82 -0.44
CA GLN A 23 5.55 4.03 -1.32
C GLN A 23 4.98 2.67 -1.74
N PHE A 24 3.66 2.53 -1.66
CA PHE A 24 2.96 1.31 -2.07
C PHE A 24 1.61 1.64 -2.71
N ARG A 25 1.09 0.70 -3.50
CA ARG A 25 -0.27 0.72 -4.04
C ARG A 25 -0.74 -0.69 -4.37
N TYR A 26 -2.05 -0.89 -4.46
CA TYR A 26 -2.63 -2.17 -4.84
C TYR A 26 -3.00 -2.17 -6.32
N LEU A 27 -2.63 -3.24 -7.03
CA LEU A 27 -3.07 -3.48 -8.39
C LEU A 27 -4.22 -4.51 -8.36
N LEU A 28 -5.45 -4.04 -8.56
CA LEU A 28 -6.63 -4.87 -8.66
C LEU A 28 -6.80 -5.38 -10.09
N ASP A 29 -7.03 -6.68 -10.21
CA ASP A 29 -7.27 -7.38 -11.49
C ASP A 29 -6.24 -7.11 -12.60
N LYS A 30 -5.04 -6.63 -12.24
CA LYS A 30 -3.99 -6.17 -13.19
C LYS A 30 -4.40 -4.97 -14.05
N GLN A 31 -5.47 -4.27 -13.69
CA GLN A 31 -6.04 -3.20 -14.50
C GLN A 31 -6.13 -1.89 -13.72
N GLU A 32 -6.49 -1.96 -12.43
CA GLU A 32 -6.79 -0.77 -11.64
C GLU A 32 -5.80 -0.60 -10.49
N TRP A 33 -5.26 0.61 -10.36
CA TRP A 33 -4.42 0.98 -9.24
C TRP A 33 -5.24 1.66 -8.17
N VAL A 34 -5.20 1.11 -6.96
CA VAL A 34 -6.00 1.58 -5.83
C VAL A 34 -5.11 1.88 -4.64
N ASN A 35 -5.40 3.01 -4.01
CA ASN A 35 -4.76 3.46 -2.80
C ASN A 35 -5.49 2.92 -1.56
N ASP A 36 -4.72 2.65 -0.50
CA ASP A 36 -5.24 2.22 0.79
C ASP A 36 -5.78 3.44 1.57
N PRO A 37 -7.07 3.49 1.94
CA PRO A 37 -7.63 4.60 2.72
C PRO A 37 -7.03 4.73 4.12
N HIS A 38 -6.34 3.68 4.62
CA HIS A 38 -5.65 3.65 5.89
C HIS A 38 -4.13 3.86 5.77
N ALA A 39 -3.63 4.30 4.60
CA ALA A 39 -2.24 4.74 4.49
C ALA A 39 -1.96 5.94 5.42
N ASP A 40 -0.70 6.08 5.88
CA ASP A 40 -0.32 7.23 6.70
C ASP A 40 -0.49 8.54 5.92
N GLN A 41 -0.01 8.57 4.68
CA GLN A 41 -0.13 9.72 3.78
C GLN A 41 -0.26 9.30 2.32
N TYR A 42 -0.51 10.27 1.44
CA TYR A 42 -0.46 10.11 -0.01
C TYR A 42 0.59 11.03 -0.60
N ILE A 43 1.27 10.56 -1.64
CA ILE A 43 2.28 11.33 -2.37
C ILE A 43 2.02 11.24 -3.87
N ALA A 44 2.08 12.39 -4.55
CA ALA A 44 1.95 12.44 -6.00
C ALA A 44 3.00 11.55 -6.67
N ASN A 45 2.55 10.68 -7.55
CA ASN A 45 3.41 9.89 -8.41
C ASN A 45 3.75 10.67 -9.69
N GLY A 46 4.82 10.28 -10.39
CA GLY A 46 5.26 10.93 -11.63
C GLY A 46 4.33 10.75 -12.84
N PHE A 47 3.18 10.11 -12.67
CA PHE A 47 2.21 9.77 -13.70
C PHE A 47 0.87 10.50 -13.52
N GLY A 48 0.79 11.46 -12.59
CA GLY A 48 -0.42 12.24 -12.32
C GLY A 48 -1.45 11.55 -11.43
N GLU A 49 -1.09 10.41 -10.83
CA GLU A 49 -1.87 9.77 -9.76
C GLU A 49 -1.12 9.93 -8.43
N GLU A 50 -1.65 9.36 -7.36
CA GLU A 50 -1.00 9.36 -6.04
C GLU A 50 -0.67 7.93 -5.60
N ASN A 51 0.39 7.77 -4.82
CA ASN A 51 0.76 6.53 -4.15
C ASN A 51 0.52 6.66 -2.64
N CYS A 52 0.27 5.53 -1.97
CA CYS A 52 0.24 5.48 -0.52
C CYS A 52 1.66 5.57 0.02
N LEU A 53 1.85 6.42 1.02
CA LEU A 53 3.09 6.55 1.77
C LEU A 53 2.90 5.90 3.15
N LEU A 54 3.79 4.97 3.47
CA LEU A 54 3.92 4.35 4.77
C LEU A 54 5.20 4.88 5.42
N THR A 55 5.09 5.40 6.64
CA THR A 55 6.27 5.85 7.37
C THR A 55 6.58 4.90 8.52
N THR A 56 7.86 4.66 8.77
CA THR A 56 8.33 3.77 9.85
C THR A 56 9.15 4.51 10.90
N TYR A 57 8.96 5.82 10.98
CA TYR A 57 9.48 6.68 12.04
C TYR A 57 8.77 6.31 13.35
N GLN A 58 9.51 6.26 14.45
CA GLN A 58 9.05 5.73 15.74
C GLN A 58 9.27 6.73 16.86
#